data_AF-Q9D915-F1
#
_entry.id   AF-Q9D915-F1
#
_cell.length_a   1.000
_cell.length_b   1.000
_cell.length_c   1.000
_cell.angle_alpha   90.00
_cell.angle_beta   90.00
_cell.angle_gamma   90.00
#
_symmetry.space_group_name_H-M   'P 1'
#
loop_
_entity.id
_entity.type
_entity.pdbx_description
1 polymer ?
#
loop_
_entity_poly.entity_id
_entity_poly.type
_entity_poly.pdbx_seq_one_letter_code
_entity_poly.pdbx_strand_id
1 'polypeptide(L)'
;MKAKPSHQATSMSSSLRVSPSIHGYHFDTAARKKAVGNIFENIDQESLQRLFRNSGDKKAEERAKIIFAIDQDLEEKTRALMALKKRTKDKLLQFLKLRKYSIKVH
;
A
#
# COMPACT_ATOMS: atom_id res chain seq x y z
N MET A 1 -56.33 -39.48 8.33
CA MET A 1 -55.09 -38.90 7.78
C MET A 1 -54.74 -37.66 8.59
N LYS A 2 -53.57 -37.56 9.22
CA LYS A 2 -53.09 -36.31 9.83
C LYS A 2 -51.69 -36.02 9.32
N ALA A 3 -51.56 -34.92 8.59
CA ALA A 3 -50.32 -34.47 7.95
C ALA A 3 -49.31 -34.00 9.00
N LYS A 4 -48.04 -34.36 8.81
CA LYS A 4 -46.91 -33.90 9.63
C LYS A 4 -46.48 -32.49 9.19
N PRO A 5 -46.26 -31.54 10.12
CA PRO A 5 -45.85 -30.18 9.77
C PRO A 5 -44.36 -30.16 9.35
N SER A 6 -44.07 -29.50 8.23
CA SER A 6 -42.73 -29.28 7.71
C SER A 6 -41.99 -28.23 8.54
N HIS A 7 -40.86 -28.61 9.14
CA HIS A 7 -39.93 -27.65 9.73
C HIS A 7 -39.24 -26.87 8.61
N GLN A 8 -39.68 -25.63 8.37
CA GLN A 8 -38.89 -24.68 7.59
C GLN A 8 -37.65 -24.32 8.41
N ALA A 9 -36.51 -24.85 7.99
CA ALA A 9 -35.21 -24.47 8.53
C ALA A 9 -34.96 -23.00 8.19
N THR A 10 -35.16 -22.11 9.16
CA THR A 10 -34.69 -20.73 9.09
C THR A 10 -33.17 -20.75 9.08
N SER A 11 -32.59 -20.68 7.88
CA SER A 11 -31.16 -20.46 7.67
C SER A 11 -30.80 -19.07 8.22
N MET A 12 -30.32 -19.04 9.46
CA MET A 12 -29.72 -17.83 10.04
C MET A 12 -28.40 -17.57 9.32
N SER A 13 -28.34 -16.52 8.51
CA SER A 13 -27.12 -16.09 7.83
C SER A 13 -26.06 -15.71 8.88
N SER A 14 -25.01 -16.52 9.01
CA SER A 14 -23.95 -16.35 10.01
C SER A 14 -22.92 -15.27 9.65
N SER A 15 -23.27 -14.29 8.80
CA SER A 15 -22.40 -13.16 8.51
C SER A 15 -22.44 -12.19 9.68
N LEU A 16 -21.69 -12.50 10.74
CA LEU A 16 -21.41 -11.59 11.85
C LEU A 16 -20.66 -10.39 11.29
N ARG A 17 -21.40 -9.35 10.88
CA ARG A 17 -20.80 -8.09 10.48
C ARG A 17 -20.24 -7.40 11.72
N VAL A 18 -18.96 -7.62 11.97
CA VAL A 18 -18.21 -6.89 12.99
C VAL A 18 -17.80 -5.55 12.40
N SER A 19 -18.69 -4.57 12.44
CA SER A 19 -18.32 -3.18 12.21
C SER A 19 -18.33 -2.40 13.55
N PRO A 20 -17.41 -1.45 13.76
CA PRO A 20 -17.40 -0.62 14.97
C PRO A 20 -18.73 0.11 15.21
N SER A 21 -19.38 0.53 14.12
CA SER A 21 -20.67 1.22 14.14
C SER A 21 -21.81 0.34 14.66
N ILE A 22 -21.73 -0.99 14.50
CA ILE A 22 -22.77 -1.93 14.95
C ILE A 22 -22.62 -2.25 16.45
N HIS A 23 -21.38 -2.27 16.96
CA HIS A 23 -21.10 -2.67 18.35
C HIS A 23 -20.94 -1.49 19.31
N GLY A 24 -21.22 -0.25 18.87
CA GLY A 24 -20.98 0.95 19.68
C GLY A 24 -19.52 1.14 20.05
N TYR A 25 -18.59 0.50 19.34
CA TYR A 25 -17.16 0.63 19.59
C TYR A 25 -16.71 1.97 19.01
N HIS A 26 -16.84 3.02 19.80
CA HIS A 26 -16.24 4.30 19.50
C HIS A 26 -14.74 4.07 19.31
N PHE A 27 -14.21 4.52 18.17
CA PHE A 27 -12.77 4.55 17.97
C PHE A 27 -12.21 5.53 18.99
N ASP A 28 -11.78 5.02 20.14
CA ASP A 28 -11.25 5.83 21.22
C ASP A 28 -9.88 6.38 20.81
N THR A 29 -9.92 7.58 20.22
CA THR A 29 -8.72 8.31 19.81
C THR A 29 -7.80 8.60 20.99
N ALA A 30 -8.32 8.68 22.22
CA ALA A 30 -7.50 8.91 23.42
C ALA A 30 -6.70 7.66 23.81
N ALA A 31 -7.26 6.47 23.62
CA ALA A 31 -6.57 5.20 23.85
C ALA A 31 -5.60 4.79 22.72
N ARG A 32 -5.56 5.54 21.61
CA ARG A 32 -4.62 5.25 20.52
C ARG A 32 -3.19 5.40 21.03
N LYS A 33 -2.37 4.34 20.90
CA LYS A 33 -0.91 4.46 21.11
C LYS A 33 -0.40 5.67 20.34
N LYS A 34 0.36 6.56 21.00
CA LYS A 34 1.03 7.66 20.29
C LYS A 34 1.80 7.04 19.12
N ALA A 35 1.36 7.30 17.90
CA ALA A 35 2.05 6.80 16.74
C ALA A 35 3.37 7.56 16.63
N VAL A 36 4.47 6.85 16.51
CA VAL A 36 5.75 7.45 16.16
C VAL A 36 5.63 7.93 14.71
N GLY A 37 6.03 9.16 14.42
CA GLY A 37 5.95 9.73 13.08
C GLY A 37 6.76 8.92 12.05
N ASN A 38 7.84 8.28 12.51
CA ASN A 38 8.65 7.35 11.73
C ASN A 38 8.42 5.90 12.18
N ILE A 39 7.54 5.18 11.49
CA ILE A 39 7.28 3.76 11.76
C ILE A 39 8.45 2.83 11.35
N PHE A 40 9.48 3.37 10.70
CA PHE A 40 10.67 2.63 10.25
C PHE A 40 11.95 3.09 10.96
N GLU A 41 11.84 3.85 12.05
CA GLU A 41 12.99 4.47 12.74
C GLU A 41 14.10 3.48 13.12
N ASN A 42 13.71 2.28 13.55
CA ASN A 42 14.64 1.23 14.00
C ASN A 42 14.68 0.04 13.02
N ILE A 43 14.33 0.25 11.75
CA ILE A 43 14.34 -0.80 10.74
C ILE A 43 15.60 -0.68 9.90
N ASP A 44 16.30 -1.80 9.79
CA ASP A 44 17.48 -1.92 8.95
C ASP A 44 17.15 -1.67 7.46
N GLN A 45 18.10 -1.05 6.74
CA GLN A 45 17.95 -0.71 5.34
C GLN A 45 17.70 -1.94 4.47
N GLU A 46 18.38 -3.07 4.72
CA GLU A 46 18.20 -4.31 3.98
C GLU A 46 16.79 -4.87 4.21
N SER A 47 16.33 -4.85 5.45
CA SER A 47 14.98 -5.30 5.82
C SER A 47 13.90 -4.48 5.11
N LEU A 48 14.06 -3.16 5.06
CA LEU A 48 13.12 -2.26 4.38
C LEU A 48 13.14 -2.44 2.85
N GLN A 49 14.32 -2.63 2.27
CA GLN A 49 14.43 -2.96 0.83
C GLN A 49 13.77 -4.30 0.52
N ARG A 50 14.00 -5.33 1.35
CA ARG A 50 13.39 -6.65 1.20
C ARG A 50 11.86 -6.58 1.27
N LEU A 51 11.31 -5.77 2.19
CA LEU A 51 9.88 -5.53 2.29
C LEU A 51 9.31 -4.99 0.96
N PHE A 52 9.93 -3.95 0.40
CA PHE A 52 9.46 -3.33 -0.84
C PHE A 52 9.69 -4.20 -2.08
N ARG A 53 10.76 -4.99 -2.08
CA ARG A 53 11.00 -5.99 -3.12
C ARG A 53 9.91 -7.06 -3.12
N ASN A 54 9.56 -7.58 -1.95
CA ASN A 54 8.53 -8.60 -1.80
C ASN A 54 7.11 -8.08 -2.10
N SER A 55 6.84 -6.80 -1.84
CA SER A 55 5.56 -6.19 -2.23
C SER A 55 5.48 -5.85 -3.73
N GLY A 56 6.58 -5.96 -4.47
CA GLY A 56 6.67 -5.56 -5.87
C GLY A 56 6.77 -4.05 -6.08
N ASP A 57 6.87 -3.25 -5.01
CA ASP A 57 7.02 -1.80 -5.09
C ASP A 57 8.48 -1.40 -5.30
N LYS A 58 8.94 -1.57 -6.56
CA LYS A 58 10.29 -1.15 -6.99
C LYS A 58 10.57 0.34 -6.74
N LYS A 59 9.53 1.19 -6.71
CA LYS A 59 9.73 2.63 -6.46
C LYS A 59 10.02 2.87 -4.98
N ALA A 60 9.30 2.18 -4.09
CA ALA A 60 9.58 2.25 -2.66
C ALA A 60 10.95 1.67 -2.32
N GLU A 61 11.36 0.58 -2.97
CA GLU A 61 12.70 0.02 -2.82
C GLU A 61 13.81 1.04 -3.14
N GLU A 62 13.72 1.71 -4.30
CA GLU A 62 14.70 2.74 -4.69
C GLU A 62 14.67 3.96 -3.76
N ARG A 63 13.48 4.37 -3.30
CA ARG A 63 13.37 5.45 -2.29
C ARG A 63 14.04 5.05 -0.98
N ALA A 64 13.89 3.81 -0.52
CA ALA A 64 14.55 3.33 0.69
C ALA A 64 16.08 3.42 0.57
N LYS A 65 16.64 3.02 -0.57
CA LYS A 65 18.09 3.16 -0.84
C LYS A 65 18.56 4.61 -0.74
N ILE A 66 17.80 5.56 -1.29
CA ILE A 66 18.13 7.00 -1.23
C ILE A 66 18.06 7.53 0.20
N ILE A 67 17.00 7.18 0.95
CA ILE A 67 16.77 7.73 2.29
C ILE A 67 17.84 7.28 3.29
N PHE A 68 18.26 6.02 3.20
CA PHE A 68 19.21 5.38 4.11
C PHE A 68 20.68 5.51 3.67
N ALA A 69 20.98 6.16 2.55
CA ALA A 69 22.36 6.47 2.19
C ALA A 69 23.01 7.28 3.33
N ILE A 70 24.07 6.73 3.93
CA ILE A 70 24.55 7.06 5.28
C ILE A 70 25.06 8.51 5.41
N ASP A 71 25.38 9.18 4.31
CA ASP A 71 26.08 10.48 4.35
C ASP A 71 25.41 11.60 3.53
N GLN A 72 24.13 11.45 3.16
CA GLN A 72 23.45 12.47 2.35
C GLN A 72 22.80 13.55 3.23
N ASP A 73 23.13 14.81 2.93
CA ASP A 73 22.42 15.96 3.45
C ASP A 73 20.94 15.94 3.00
N LEU A 74 20.07 16.62 3.73
CA LEU A 74 18.64 16.70 3.41
C LEU A 74 18.41 17.23 1.98
N GLU A 75 19.24 18.18 1.52
CA GLU A 75 19.17 18.71 0.16
C GLU A 75 19.55 17.65 -0.89
N GLU A 76 20.53 16.81 -0.61
CA GLU A 76 20.95 15.74 -1.52
C GLU A 76 19.89 14.65 -1.63
N LYS A 77 19.30 14.25 -0.50
CA LYS A 77 18.18 13.30 -0.47
C LYS A 77 17.00 13.81 -1.29
N THR A 78 16.63 15.08 -1.11
CA THR A 78 15.52 15.68 -1.86
C THR A 78 15.84 15.76 -3.36
N ARG A 79 17.06 16.14 -3.74
CA ARG A 79 17.52 16.14 -5.15
C ARG A 79 17.47 14.74 -5.77
N ALA A 80 17.94 13.72 -5.06
CA ALA A 80 17.90 12.32 -5.52
C ALA A 80 16.46 11.83 -5.71
N LEU A 81 15.55 12.14 -4.79
CA LEU A 81 14.13 11.81 -4.92
C LEU A 81 13.46 12.51 -6.11
N MET A 82 13.79 13.79 -6.35
CA MET A 82 13.29 14.52 -7.52
C MET A 82 13.83 13.94 -8.83
N ALA A 83 15.10 13.55 -8.88
CA ALA A 83 15.69 12.87 -10.03
C ALA A 83 14.99 11.53 -10.31
N LEU A 84 14.69 10.74 -9.27
CA LEU A 84 13.94 9.49 -9.40
C LEU A 84 12.53 9.72 -9.95
N LYS A 85 11.84 10.75 -9.48
CA LYS A 85 10.52 11.17 -9.98
C LYS A 85 10.57 11.58 -11.45
N LYS A 86 11.57 12.36 -11.86
CA LYS A 86 11.77 12.81 -13.24
C LYS A 86 12.04 11.62 -14.18
N ARG A 87 12.97 10.73 -13.82
CA ARG A 87 13.28 9.52 -14.58
C ARG A 87 12.04 8.64 -14.81
N THR A 88 11.16 8.57 -13.81
CA THR A 88 9.90 7.82 -13.92
C THR A 88 8.94 8.45 -14.94
N LYS A 89 8.83 9.79 -14.96
CA LYS A 89 8.02 10.52 -15.95
C LYS A 89 8.57 10.34 -17.37
N ASP A 90 9.89 10.44 -17.54
CA ASP A 90 10.52 10.32 -18.85
C ASP A 90 10.34 8.91 -19.44
N LYS A 91 10.49 7.86 -18.62
CA LYS A 91 10.19 6.49 -19.03
C LYS A 91 8.73 6.32 -19.48
N LEU A 92 7.79 6.87 -18.72
CA LEU A 92 6.36 6.84 -19.10
C LEU A 92 6.12 7.53 -20.45
N LEU A 93 6.73 8.70 -20.68
CA LEU A 93 6.62 9.40 -21.95
C LEU A 93 7.24 8.61 -23.11
N GLN A 94 8.35 7.92 -22.89
CA GLN A 94 8.95 7.03 -23.90
C GLN A 94 8.01 5.88 -24.27
N PHE A 95 7.39 5.21 -23.29
CA PHE A 95 6.40 4.16 -23.56
C PHE A 95 5.19 4.69 -24.34
N LEU A 96 4.68 5.88 -24.01
CA LEU A 96 3.59 6.50 -24.75
C LEU A 96 3.98 6.87 -26.18
N LYS A 97 5.20 7.37 -26.40
CA LYS A 97 5.72 7.64 -27.74
C LYS A 97 5.83 6.35 -28.55
N LEU A 98 6.43 5.29 -27.99
CA LEU A 98 6.54 3.98 -28.65
C LEU A 98 5.18 3.40 -29.02
N ARG A 99 4.17 3.53 -28.16
CA ARG A 99 2.78 3.13 -28.46
C ARG A 99 2.17 3.91 -29.63
N LYS A 100 2.52 5.18 -29.81
CA LYS A 100 2.07 5.96 -30.98
C LYS A 100 2.72 5.47 -32.28
N TYR A 101 3.96 4.99 -32.24
CA TYR A 101 4.63 4.42 -33.41
C TYR A 101 4.11 3.02 -33.75
N SER A 102 3.74 2.20 -32.76
CA SER A 102 3.21 0.84 -33.01
C SER A 102 1.83 0.81 -33.67
N ILE A 103 1.07 1.92 -33.64
CA ILE A 103 -0.26 2.02 -34.30
C ILE A 103 -0.11 2.38 -35.79
N LYS A 104 1.05 2.81 -36.26
CA LYS A 104 1.27 3.19 -37.68
C LYS A 104 1.67 2.01 -38.58
N VAL A 105 1.40 0.78 -38.17
CA VAL A 105 1.65 -0.41 -39.00
C VAL A 105 0.29 -0.92 -39.45
N HIS A 106 0.01 -0.73 -40.74
CA HIS A 106 -1.24 -0.97 -41.50
C HIS A 106 -2.32 0.12 -41.37
#